data_AF-A0A699RQ83-F1
#
_entry.id   AF-A0A699RQ83-F1
#
_cell.length_a   1.000
_cell.length_b   1.000
_cell.length_c   1.000
_cell.angle_alpha   90.00
_cell.angle_beta   90.00
_cell.angle_gamma   90.00
#
_symmetry.space_group_name_H-M   'P 1'
#
loop_
_entity.id
_entity.type
_entity.pdbx_description
1 polymer ?
#
loop_
_entity_poly.entity_id
_entity_poly.type
_entity_poly.pdbx_seq_one_letter_code
_entity_poly.pdbx_strand_id
1 'polypeptide(L)'
;NEAWERFKDLLHQCPHHGFSELHQLDTFYNALNPNDQVALDSAAGGNFLDKIPRECLSIIESKSKVRYSRRRVIDVRTNANAPLSYSSHSNSFDLQ
;
A
#
# COMPACT_ATOMS: atom_id res chain seq x y z
N ASN A 1 -2.62 -3.89 -2.09
CA ASN A 1 -1.88 -5.16 -2.14
C ASN A 1 -1.69 -5.55 -3.58
N GLU A 2 -1.07 -4.70 -4.39
CA GLU A 2 -1.13 -4.90 -5.85
C GLU A 2 -0.46 -6.22 -6.26
N ALA A 3 0.70 -6.56 -5.67
CA ALA A 3 1.39 -7.82 -5.94
C ALA A 3 0.54 -9.06 -5.58
N TRP A 4 -0.09 -9.08 -4.40
CA TRP A 4 -0.93 -10.21 -3.97
C TRP A 4 -2.19 -10.37 -4.82
N GLU A 5 -2.85 -9.27 -5.19
CA GLU A 5 -4.02 -9.34 -6.09
C GLU A 5 -3.62 -9.84 -7.47
N ARG A 6 -2.52 -9.34 -8.05
CA ARG A 6 -1.99 -9.83 -9.34
C ARG A 6 -1.62 -11.31 -9.28
N PHE A 7 -1.07 -11.78 -8.16
CA PHE A 7 -0.76 -13.19 -7.98
C PHE A 7 -2.03 -14.06 -7.94
N LYS A 8 -3.08 -13.62 -7.23
CA LYS A 8 -4.39 -14.31 -7.25
C LYS A 8 -5.00 -14.32 -8.65
N ASP A 9 -4.91 -13.22 -9.40
CA ASP A 9 -5.40 -13.15 -10.79
C ASP A 9 -4.68 -14.15 -11.71
N LEU A 10 -3.39 -14.42 -11.47
CA LEU A 10 -2.64 -15.44 -12.20
C LEU A 10 -3.11 -16.85 -11.83
N LEU A 11 -3.38 -17.12 -10.55
CA LEU A 11 -3.92 -18.40 -10.11
C LEU A 11 -5.32 -18.65 -10.71
N HIS A 12 -6.17 -17.63 -10.76
CA HIS A 12 -7.51 -17.73 -11.36
C HIS A 12 -7.50 -18.04 -12.86
N GLN A 13 -6.45 -17.61 -13.59
CA GLN A 13 -6.29 -17.96 -15.01
C GLN A 13 -5.93 -19.43 -15.23
N CYS A 14 -5.44 -20.11 -14.20
CA CYS A 14 -5.02 -21.51 -14.26
C CYS A 14 -5.75 -22.34 -13.18
N PRO A 15 -7.08 -22.57 -13.29
CA PRO A 15 -7.88 -23.22 -12.23
C PRO A 15 -7.45 -24.64 -11.87
N HIS A 16 -6.64 -25.30 -12.74
CA HIS A 16 -6.06 -26.61 -12.51
C HIS A 16 -4.62 -26.56 -11.99
N HIS A 17 -4.17 -25.44 -11.43
CA HIS A 17 -2.79 -25.26 -10.97
C HIS A 17 -2.35 -26.27 -9.90
N GLY A 18 -3.28 -26.87 -9.15
CA GLY A 18 -2.99 -27.95 -8.18
C GLY A 18 -2.17 -27.52 -6.95
N PHE A 19 -1.66 -26.29 -6.89
CA PHE A 19 -0.91 -25.77 -5.75
C PHE A 19 -1.75 -25.62 -4.48
N SER A 20 -1.24 -26.20 -3.39
CA SER A 20 -1.71 -25.93 -2.02
C SER A 20 -1.50 -24.46 -1.61
N GLU A 21 -2.27 -23.96 -0.65
CA GLU A 21 -2.11 -22.59 -0.12
C GLU A 21 -0.69 -22.33 0.41
N LEU A 22 -0.07 -23.33 1.05
CA LEU A 22 1.33 -23.23 1.50
C LEU A 22 2.29 -23.01 0.33
N HIS A 23 2.15 -23.78 -0.74
CA HIS A 23 2.97 -23.60 -1.94
C HIS A 23 2.73 -22.24 -2.60
N GLN A 24 1.50 -21.75 -2.60
CA GLN A 24 1.16 -20.43 -3.14
C GLN A 24 1.84 -19.31 -2.33
N LEU A 25 1.81 -19.40 -1.00
CA LEU A 25 2.45 -18.44 -0.11
C LEU A 25 3.98 -18.45 -0.22
N ASP A 26 4.59 -19.63 -0.29
CA ASP A 26 6.02 -19.79 -0.51
C ASP A 26 6.45 -19.19 -1.86
N THR A 27 5.75 -19.55 -2.93
CA THR A 27 5.99 -19.01 -4.27
C THR A 27 5.87 -17.49 -4.29
N PHE A 28 4.81 -16.95 -3.66
CA PHE A 28 4.61 -15.52 -3.56
C PHE A 28 5.74 -14.84 -2.79
N TYR A 29 6.12 -15.35 -1.62
CA TYR A 29 7.18 -14.80 -0.79
C TYR A 29 8.54 -14.79 -1.52
N ASN A 30 8.89 -15.90 -2.17
CA ASN A 30 10.14 -16.04 -2.91
C ASN A 30 10.20 -15.14 -4.15
N ALA A 31 9.05 -14.74 -4.71
CA ALA A 31 8.97 -13.79 -5.82
C ALA A 31 9.03 -12.31 -5.39
N LEU A 32 8.98 -12.01 -4.09
CA LEU A 32 9.09 -10.64 -3.58
C LEU A 32 10.53 -10.13 -3.62
N ASN A 33 10.68 -8.81 -3.70
CA ASN A 33 11.99 -8.19 -3.48
C ASN A 33 12.38 -8.32 -1.98
N PRO A 34 13.69 -8.27 -1.66
CA PRO A 34 14.16 -8.45 -0.28
C PRO A 34 13.56 -7.46 0.73
N ASN A 35 13.26 -6.23 0.30
CA ASN A 35 12.67 -5.22 1.19
C ASN A 35 11.23 -5.58 1.60
N ASP A 36 10.44 -6.10 0.66
CA ASP A 36 9.08 -6.55 0.93
C ASP A 36 9.06 -7.84 1.76
N GLN A 37 10.03 -8.74 1.57
CA GLN A 37 10.23 -9.93 2.41
C GLN A 37 10.49 -9.55 3.87
N VAL A 38 11.51 -8.71 4.12
CA VAL A 38 11.83 -8.21 5.48
C VAL A 38 10.62 -7.50 6.09
N ALA A 39 9.86 -6.77 5.28
CA ALA A 39 8.68 -6.06 5.77
C ALA A 39 7.47 -6.98 6.03
N LEU A 40 7.45 -8.20 5.49
CA LEU A 40 6.50 -9.26 5.87
C LEU A 40 6.97 -9.99 7.12
N ASP A 41 8.25 -10.34 7.21
CA ASP A 41 8.84 -10.96 8.40
C ASP A 41 8.66 -10.08 9.64
N SER A 42 8.93 -8.79 9.50
CA SER A 42 8.72 -7.80 10.57
C SER A 42 7.26 -7.74 11.01
N ALA A 43 6.31 -7.90 10.07
CA ALA A 43 4.89 -7.89 10.39
C ALA A 43 4.41 -9.23 10.99
N ALA A 44 5.10 -10.33 10.67
CA ALA A 44 4.90 -11.64 11.29
C ALA A 44 5.55 -11.76 12.69
N GLY A 45 6.46 -10.83 13.02
CA GLY A 45 7.26 -10.89 14.25
C GLY A 45 8.29 -12.03 14.23
N GLY A 46 8.80 -12.38 13.04
CA GLY A 46 9.68 -13.52 12.79
C GLY A 46 9.61 -13.93 11.32
N ASN A 47 10.10 -15.12 10.97
CA ASN A 47 9.97 -15.61 9.59
C ASN A 47 8.48 -15.73 9.20
N PHE A 48 8.11 -15.10 8.09
CA PHE A 48 6.76 -15.14 7.55
C PHE A 48 6.31 -16.56 7.22
N LEU A 49 7.21 -17.38 6.65
CA LEU A 49 6.89 -18.75 6.22
C LEU A 49 6.76 -19.76 7.38
N ASP A 50 7.15 -19.38 8.61
CA ASP A 50 6.95 -20.23 9.80
C ASP A 50 5.52 -20.10 10.36
N LYS A 51 4.73 -19.14 9.86
CA LYS A 51 3.35 -18.93 10.31
C LYS A 51 2.39 -19.89 9.62
N ILE A 52 1.26 -20.15 10.27
CA ILE A 52 0.19 -20.93 9.64
C ILE A 52 -0.42 -20.14 8.46
N PRO A 53 -0.92 -20.80 7.40
CA PRO A 53 -1.40 -20.11 6.18
C PRO A 53 -2.40 -18.98 6.45
N ARG A 54 -3.29 -19.17 7.43
CA ARG A 54 -4.29 -18.18 7.82
C ARG A 54 -3.66 -16.88 8.35
N GLU A 55 -2.58 -16.99 9.12
CA GLU A 55 -1.86 -15.82 9.63
C GLU A 55 -1.11 -15.10 8.51
N CYS A 56 -0.45 -15.86 7.61
CA CYS A 56 0.23 -15.34 6.44
C CYS A 56 -0.70 -14.45 5.59
N LEU A 57 -1.90 -14.97 5.27
CA LEU A 57 -2.91 -14.24 4.52
C LEU A 57 -3.35 -12.96 5.25
N SER A 58 -3.58 -13.04 6.56
CA SER A 58 -3.96 -11.88 7.37
C SER A 58 -2.89 -10.78 7.37
N ILE A 59 -1.61 -11.14 7.46
CA ILE A 59 -0.47 -10.21 7.42
C ILE A 59 -0.38 -9.53 6.04
N ILE A 60 -0.47 -10.33 4.97
CA ILE A 60 -0.49 -9.82 3.59
C ILE A 60 -1.63 -8.80 3.45
N GLU A 61 -2.86 -9.16 3.82
CA GLU A 61 -4.02 -8.27 3.75
C GLU A 61 -3.88 -7.02 4.63
N SER A 62 -3.32 -7.14 5.83
CA SER A 62 -3.15 -6.03 6.77
C SER A 62 -2.21 -4.95 6.22
N LYS A 63 -1.08 -5.34 5.60
CA LYS A 63 -0.18 -4.38 4.92
C LYS A 63 -0.87 -3.57 3.82
N SER A 64 -1.88 -4.15 3.18
CA SER A 64 -2.66 -3.46 2.15
C SER A 64 -3.50 -2.31 2.72
N LYS A 65 -4.03 -2.48 3.94
CA LYS A 65 -4.90 -1.50 4.62
C LYS A 65 -4.11 -0.30 5.17
N VAL A 66 -2.86 -0.51 5.60
CA VAL A 66 -1.98 0.57 6.11
C VAL A 66 -1.74 1.66 5.06
N ARG A 67 -1.70 1.30 3.77
CA ARG A 67 -1.48 2.28 2.68
C ARG A 67 -2.69 3.18 2.40
N TYR A 68 -3.92 2.74 2.70
CA TYR A 68 -5.12 3.58 2.60
C TYR A 68 -5.24 4.55 3.78
N SER A 69 -4.88 4.12 5.00
CA SER A 69 -4.95 4.98 6.18
C SER A 69 -3.89 6.07 6.17
N ARG A 70 -2.66 5.78 5.72
CA ARG A 70 -1.57 6.79 5.66
C ARG A 70 -1.80 7.85 4.56
N ARG A 71 -2.54 7.53 3.50
CA ARG A 71 -2.86 8.50 2.43
C ARG A 71 -3.80 9.62 2.91
N ARG A 72 -4.60 9.39 3.96
CA ARG A 72 -5.51 10.42 4.49
C ARG A 72 -4.90 11.37 5.53
N VAL A 73 -3.69 11.10 6.03
CA VAL A 73 -3.11 11.91 7.12
C VAL A 73 -2.17 13.02 6.61
N ILE A 74 -1.76 12.95 5.34
CA ILE A 74 -0.78 13.90 4.77
C ILE A 74 -1.44 15.16 4.18
N ASP A 75 -2.77 15.23 4.11
CA ASP A 75 -3.49 16.39 3.58
C ASP A 75 -3.83 17.45 4.66
N VAL A 76 -3.68 17.12 5.95
CA VAL A 76 -4.16 18.00 7.05
C VAL A 76 -3.07 18.85 7.72
N ARG A 77 -1.83 18.88 7.19
CA ARG A 77 -0.71 19.58 7.84
C ARG A 77 0.03 20.62 6.99
N THR A 78 -0.57 21.12 5.91
CA THR A 78 -0.04 22.29 5.18
C THR A 78 -0.92 23.53 5.25
N ASN A 79 -2.03 23.52 5.98
CA ASN A 79 -2.89 24.71 6.10
C ASN A 79 -3.14 25.13 7.56
N ALA A 80 -2.12 25.70 8.18
CA ALA A 80 -2.26 26.62 9.30
C ALA A 80 -0.92 27.34 9.44
N ASN A 81 -0.70 28.39 8.64
CA ASN A 81 0.20 29.55 8.87
C ASN A 81 0.49 30.29 7.56
N ALA A 82 -0.52 30.87 6.91
CA ALA A 82 -0.34 31.97 5.95
C ALA A 82 -1.67 32.71 5.75
N PRO A 83 -1.83 33.96 6.21
CA PRO A 83 -2.90 34.80 5.68
C PRO A 83 -2.49 35.27 4.27
N LEU A 84 -3.10 34.66 3.25
CA LEU A 84 -3.10 35.17 1.89
C LEU A 84 -3.96 36.45 1.84
N SER A 85 -3.34 37.62 1.99
CA SER A 85 -3.89 38.86 1.43
C SER A 85 -3.44 38.96 -0.02
N TYR A 86 -4.28 38.51 -0.94
CA TYR A 86 -4.26 38.98 -2.32
C TYR A 86 -5.69 39.37 -2.68
N SER A 87 -6.02 40.64 -2.46
CA SER A 87 -7.18 41.27 -3.07
C SER A 87 -6.72 41.98 -4.33
N SER A 88 -7.10 41.45 -5.49
CA SER A 88 -6.90 42.07 -6.80
C SER A 88 -7.76 43.31 -7.01
N HIS A 89 -7.23 44.17 -7.88
CA HIS A 89 -7.88 45.21 -8.70
C HIS A 89 -8.06 46.61 -8.12
N SER A 90 -7.35 47.58 -8.73
CA SER A 90 -7.97 48.56 -9.63
C SER A 90 -6.91 49.29 -10.47
N ASN A 91 -6.96 49.11 -11.79
CA ASN A 91 -6.42 50.09 -12.74
C ASN A 91 -7.53 51.12 -12.98
N SER A 92 -7.29 52.39 -12.61
CA SER A 92 -8.07 53.52 -13.12
C SER A 92 -7.10 54.65 -13.44
N PHE A 93 -7.04 54.97 -14.73
CA PHE A 93 -6.31 56.08 -15.33
C PHE A 93 -7.23 57.30 -15.28
N ASP A 94 -6.76 58.40 -14.71
CA ASP A 94 -7.45 59.70 -14.85
C ASP A 94 -6.44 60.77 -15.28
N LEU A 95 -6.88 61.54 -16.27
CA LEU A 95 -6.17 62.62 -16.96
C LEU A 95 -6.16 63.88 -16.09
N GLN A 96 -4.99 64.52 -15.95
CA GLN A 96 -4.88 65.98 -16.12
C GLN A 96 -3.43 66.41 -16.38
#